data_AF-A0A3D3JFN0-F1
#
_entry.id   AF-A0A3D3JFN0-F1
#
_cell.length_a   1.000
_cell.length_b   1.000
_cell.length_c   1.000
_cell.angle_alpha   90.00
_cell.angle_beta   90.00
_cell.angle_gamma   90.00
#
_symmetry.space_group_name_H-M   'P 1'
#
loop_
_entity.id
_entity.type
_entity.pdbx_description
1 polymer ?
#
loop_
_entity_poly.entity_id
_entity_poly.type
_entity_poly.pdbx_seq_one_letter_code
_entity_poly.pdbx_strand_id
1 'polypeptide(L)'
;KSVGELDWDDRASINGVDVRALQVKHNGRRFPGEPCRADGHRRGRSYNGYEIVAGGVKVVFAGDTAFTTSFRDVGSNIDVALMPIGAYRHCSEDHCTPEEGLAMTNMMKARYVVPIHYGT
;
A
#
# COMPACT_ATOMS: atom_id res chain seq x y z
N LYS A 1 18.08 4.31 18.60
CA LYS A 1 17.30 4.12 17.34
C LYS A 1 17.24 2.63 17.09
N SER A 2 16.07 2.08 16.80
CA SER A 2 15.87 0.67 16.44
C SER A 2 15.22 0.59 15.05
N VAL A 3 15.38 -0.56 14.40
CA VAL A 3 14.75 -0.86 13.10
C VAL A 3 14.00 -2.18 13.26
N GLY A 4 12.74 -2.19 12.84
CA GLY A 4 11.93 -3.40 12.70
C GLY A 4 11.53 -3.55 11.25
N GLU A 5 11.66 -4.76 10.72
CA GLU A 5 11.19 -5.11 9.38
C GLU A 5 9.80 -5.77 9.49
N LEU A 6 8.92 -5.45 8.54
CA LEU A 6 7.57 -6.01 8.46
C LEU A 6 7.36 -6.57 7.04
N ASP A 7 7.07 -7.86 6.94
CA ASP A 7 6.55 -8.48 5.73
C ASP A 7 5.02 -8.30 5.66
N TRP A 8 4.39 -8.72 4.57
CA TRP A 8 2.94 -8.62 4.44
C TRP A 8 2.21 -9.33 5.58
N ASP A 9 1.15 -8.69 6.07
CA ASP A 9 0.33 -9.06 7.23
C ASP A 9 1.02 -8.98 8.60
N ASP A 10 2.33 -8.70 8.65
CA ASP A 10 3.00 -8.43 9.91
C ASP A 10 2.46 -7.14 10.55
N ARG A 11 2.48 -7.13 11.88
CA ARG A 11 1.97 -6.04 12.71
C ARG A 11 3.01 -5.57 13.69
N ALA A 12 3.02 -4.27 13.95
CA ALA A 12 3.78 -3.66 15.03
C ALA A 12 2.95 -2.61 15.76
N SER A 13 3.13 -2.51 17.06
CA SER A 13 2.52 -1.48 17.90
C SER A 13 3.61 -0.62 18.52
N ILE A 14 3.58 0.68 18.29
CA ILE A 14 4.60 1.62 18.74
C ILE A 14 3.90 2.85 19.32
N ASN A 15 4.08 3.10 20.63
CA ASN A 15 3.54 4.29 21.32
C ASN A 15 2.05 4.56 21.05
N GLY A 16 1.22 3.49 21.04
CA GLY A 16 -0.22 3.60 20.79
C GLY A 16 -0.61 3.76 19.31
N VAL A 17 0.32 3.52 18.39
CA VAL A 17 0.08 3.41 16.95
C VAL A 17 0.26 1.96 16.53
N ASP A 18 -0.81 1.34 16.01
CA ASP A 18 -0.76 0.02 15.41
C ASP A 18 -0.53 0.16 13.91
N VAL A 19 0.44 -0.57 13.39
CA VAL A 19 0.77 -0.62 11.96
C VAL A 19 0.64 -2.07 11.51
N ARG A 20 -0.12 -2.31 10.44
CA ARG A 20 -0.10 -3.56 9.68
C ARG A 20 0.48 -3.29 8.30
N ALA A 21 1.48 -4.07 7.89
CA ALA A 21 1.96 -4.07 6.52
C ALA A 21 0.97 -4.80 5.61
N LEU A 22 0.64 -4.19 4.47
CA LEU A 22 -0.33 -4.68 3.51
C LEU A 22 0.36 -5.10 2.22
N GLN A 23 -0.11 -6.20 1.64
CA GLN A 23 0.27 -6.58 0.28
C GLN A 23 -0.42 -5.65 -0.72
N VAL A 24 0.41 -5.03 -1.56
CA VAL A 24 -0.01 -4.21 -2.72
C VAL A 24 0.55 -4.81 -4.01
N LYS A 25 0.24 -4.24 -5.18
CA LYS A 25 0.80 -4.69 -6.47
C LYS A 25 1.84 -3.70 -6.95
N HIS A 26 3.11 -3.96 -6.66
CA HIS A 26 4.22 -3.13 -7.11
C HIS A 26 5.52 -3.94 -7.18
N ASN A 27 6.68 -3.28 -7.23
CA ASN A 27 7.99 -3.92 -7.14
C ASN A 27 8.95 -3.12 -6.25
N GLY A 28 9.95 -3.80 -5.67
CA GLY A 28 10.91 -3.18 -4.76
C GLY A 28 12.26 -2.85 -5.42
N ARG A 29 12.47 -3.12 -6.71
CA ARG A 29 13.81 -3.19 -7.32
C ARG A 29 14.54 -1.85 -7.25
N ARG A 30 15.85 -1.90 -7.00
CA ARG A 30 16.75 -0.72 -7.11
C ARG A 30 17.73 -0.87 -8.26
N PHE A 31 18.13 -2.09 -8.58
CA PHE A 31 19.03 -2.40 -9.69
C PHE A 31 18.46 -3.50 -10.59
N PRO A 32 18.81 -3.51 -11.90
CA PRO A 32 18.44 -4.59 -12.80
C PRO A 32 18.89 -5.95 -12.28
N GLY A 33 18.01 -6.95 -12.32
CA GLY A 33 18.32 -8.33 -11.93
C GLY A 33 18.27 -8.63 -10.43
N GLU A 34 17.92 -7.67 -9.57
CA GLU A 34 17.73 -7.96 -8.15
C GLU A 34 16.50 -8.86 -7.90
N PRO A 35 16.62 -9.89 -7.03
CA PRO A 35 15.47 -10.67 -6.61
C PRO A 35 14.40 -9.77 -5.99
N CYS A 36 13.18 -9.85 -6.52
CA CYS A 36 12.05 -9.02 -6.09
C CYS A 36 10.86 -9.90 -5.67
N ARG A 37 10.09 -9.45 -4.68
CA ARG A 37 8.84 -10.11 -4.28
C ARG A 37 7.81 -10.18 -5.41
N ALA A 38 7.87 -9.23 -6.34
CA ALA A 38 7.01 -9.17 -7.54
C ALA A 38 7.19 -10.39 -8.45
N ASP A 39 8.38 -11.00 -8.45
CA ASP A 39 8.69 -12.20 -9.25
C ASP A 39 8.52 -13.51 -8.45
N GLY A 40 7.94 -13.44 -7.25
CA GLY A 40 7.78 -14.60 -6.37
C GLY A 40 9.02 -14.95 -5.54
N HIS A 41 10.10 -14.15 -5.58
CA HIS A 41 11.26 -14.37 -4.73
C HIS A 41 10.94 -14.05 -3.27
N ARG A 42 10.73 -15.10 -2.45
CA ARG A 42 10.37 -14.95 -1.02
C ARG A 42 11.36 -14.13 -0.19
N ARG A 43 12.65 -14.11 -0.56
CA ARG A 43 13.71 -13.32 0.09
C ARG A 43 14.16 -12.12 -0.75
N GLY A 44 13.41 -11.81 -1.82
CA GLY A 44 13.67 -10.63 -2.63
C GLY A 44 13.23 -9.35 -1.92
N ARG A 45 13.65 -8.22 -2.47
CA ARG A 45 13.25 -6.90 -1.96
C ARG A 45 11.73 -6.75 -2.03
N SER A 46 11.14 -6.29 -0.92
CA SER A 46 9.69 -6.15 -0.77
C SER A 46 9.21 -4.71 -1.00
N TYR A 47 7.90 -4.54 -0.95
CA TYR A 47 7.14 -3.32 -1.12
C TYR A 47 5.82 -3.51 -0.35
N ASN A 48 5.33 -2.46 0.30
CA ASN A 48 4.20 -2.53 1.22
C ASN A 48 3.29 -1.32 1.05
N GLY A 49 1.99 -1.55 1.26
CA GLY A 49 1.10 -0.53 1.83
C GLY A 49 1.05 -0.68 3.35
N TYR A 50 0.35 0.21 4.04
CA TYR A 50 0.20 0.16 5.49
C TYR A 50 -1.22 0.52 5.92
N GLU A 51 -1.81 -0.29 6.78
CA GLU A 51 -2.92 0.13 7.64
C GLU A 51 -2.32 0.66 8.93
N ILE A 52 -2.75 1.85 9.34
CA ILE A 52 -2.26 2.56 10.52
C ILE A 52 -3.46 2.91 11.37
N VAL A 53 -3.45 2.50 12.64
CA VAL A 53 -4.50 2.77 13.60
C VAL A 53 -3.92 3.54 14.78
N ALA A 54 -4.47 4.71 15.06
CA ALA A 54 -4.04 5.54 16.19
C ALA A 54 -5.23 6.34 16.73
N GLY A 55 -5.44 6.32 18.05
CA GLY A 55 -6.51 7.09 18.70
C GLY A 55 -7.92 6.81 18.15
N GLY A 56 -8.17 5.58 17.68
CA GLY A 56 -9.45 5.18 17.08
C GLY A 56 -9.62 5.56 15.60
N VAL A 57 -8.66 6.25 14.99
CA VAL A 57 -8.65 6.58 13.56
C VAL A 57 -7.91 5.51 12.78
N LYS A 58 -8.48 5.05 11.66
CA LYS A 58 -7.88 4.07 10.74
C LYS A 58 -7.52 4.72 9.42
N VAL A 59 -6.24 4.66 9.09
CA VAL A 59 -5.69 5.21 7.85
C VAL A 59 -5.08 4.09 7.03
N VAL A 60 -5.30 4.08 5.72
CA VAL A 60 -4.54 3.24 4.79
C VAL A 60 -3.63 4.13 3.97
N PHE A 61 -2.34 3.83 3.98
CA PHE A 61 -1.37 4.35 3.03
C PHE A 61 -1.07 3.25 2.01
N ALA A 62 -1.55 3.40 0.78
CA ALA A 62 -1.40 2.35 -0.24
C ALA A 62 0.04 2.24 -0.78
N GLY A 63 0.90 3.23 -0.53
CA GLY A 63 2.15 3.36 -1.25
C GLY A 63 1.90 3.57 -2.74
N ASP A 64 2.82 3.09 -3.57
CA ASP A 64 2.63 2.98 -5.01
C ASP A 64 2.12 1.57 -5.32
N THR A 65 1.05 1.49 -6.11
CA THR A 65 0.43 0.21 -6.46
C THR A 65 -0.32 0.33 -7.77
N ALA A 66 -0.27 -0.74 -8.57
CA ALA A 66 -1.23 -1.03 -9.62
C ALA A 66 -2.55 -1.53 -9.01
N PHE A 67 -3.57 -1.66 -9.86
CA PHE A 67 -4.84 -2.23 -9.46
C PHE A 67 -4.68 -3.66 -8.89
N THR A 68 -5.27 -3.89 -7.72
CA THR A 68 -5.28 -5.18 -7.02
C THR A 68 -6.55 -5.35 -6.21
N THR A 69 -6.95 -6.60 -5.98
CA THR A 69 -8.10 -6.93 -5.12
C THR A 69 -7.71 -7.16 -3.66
N SER A 70 -6.42 -7.12 -3.31
CA SER A 70 -5.95 -7.34 -1.92
C SER A 70 -6.55 -6.35 -0.92
N PHE A 71 -6.94 -5.16 -1.38
CA PHE A 71 -7.62 -4.16 -0.55
C PHE A 71 -8.99 -4.59 -0.02
N ARG A 72 -9.60 -5.65 -0.58
CA ARG A 72 -10.84 -6.23 -0.04
C ARG A 72 -10.62 -6.88 1.33
N ASP A 73 -9.41 -7.34 1.62
CA ASP A 73 -9.05 -8.06 2.84
C ASP A 73 -8.50 -7.13 3.94
N VAL A 74 -8.33 -5.83 3.63
CA VAL A 74 -7.89 -4.83 4.61
C VAL A 74 -8.97 -4.59 5.67
N GLY A 75 -10.23 -4.81 5.33
CA GLY A 75 -11.37 -4.66 6.23
C GLY A 75 -12.22 -3.44 5.90
N SER A 76 -13.09 -3.05 6.83
CA SER A 76 -14.03 -1.94 6.66
C SER A 76 -13.86 -0.90 7.77
N ASN A 77 -14.47 0.27 7.57
CA ASN A 77 -14.36 1.44 8.44
C ASN A 77 -12.96 2.07 8.43
N ILE A 78 -12.33 2.13 7.24
CA ILE A 78 -11.17 2.98 7.02
C ILE A 78 -11.65 4.43 6.99
N ASP A 79 -11.08 5.31 7.80
CA ASP A 79 -11.43 6.73 7.80
C ASP A 79 -10.84 7.44 6.59
N VAL A 80 -9.57 7.17 6.30
CA VAL A 80 -8.83 7.82 5.20
C VAL A 80 -8.00 6.82 4.43
N ALA A 81 -8.12 6.81 3.10
CA ALA A 81 -7.22 6.09 2.21
C ALA A 81 -6.34 7.08 1.43
N LEU A 82 -5.02 7.00 1.60
CA LEU A 82 -4.04 7.71 0.79
C LEU A 82 -3.71 6.82 -0.41
N MET A 83 -4.18 7.23 -1.59
CA MET A 83 -4.15 6.39 -2.80
C MET A 83 -3.36 7.05 -3.94
N PRO A 84 -2.45 6.33 -4.61
CA PRO A 84 -1.74 6.87 -5.75
C PRO A 84 -2.70 7.10 -6.93
N ILE A 85 -2.54 8.22 -7.63
CA ILE A 85 -3.32 8.54 -8.84
C ILE A 85 -2.46 9.01 -10.01
N GLY A 86 -1.13 8.93 -9.88
CA GLY A 86 -0.15 9.40 -10.87
C GLY A 86 0.73 8.27 -11.41
N ALA A 87 1.66 8.64 -12.29
CA ALA A 87 2.63 7.73 -12.94
C ALA A 87 2.02 6.52 -13.68
N TYR A 88 0.73 6.52 -14.01
CA TYR A 88 0.05 5.39 -14.64
C TYR A 88 0.32 5.26 -16.15
N ARG A 89 0.71 6.34 -16.83
CA ARG A 89 0.92 6.32 -18.29
C ARG A 89 2.20 5.56 -18.62
N HIS A 90 2.06 4.38 -19.24
CA HIS A 90 3.13 3.42 -19.57
C HIS A 90 3.70 2.59 -18.40
N CYS A 91 3.12 2.68 -17.19
CA CYS A 91 3.57 1.93 -16.02
C CYS A 91 2.41 1.18 -15.31
N SER A 92 1.44 0.66 -16.07
CA SER A 92 0.23 0.01 -15.54
C SER A 92 0.48 -1.27 -14.73
N GLU A 93 1.65 -1.89 -14.87
CA GLU A 93 2.02 -3.05 -14.04
C GLU A 93 2.27 -2.67 -12.58
N ASP A 94 2.60 -1.40 -12.34
CA ASP A 94 3.12 -0.89 -11.07
C ASP A 94 2.31 0.29 -10.50
N HIS A 95 1.55 1.00 -11.33
CA HIS A 95 0.79 2.18 -10.95
C HIS A 95 -0.65 2.12 -11.46
N CYS A 96 -1.60 2.44 -10.58
CA CYS A 96 -3.01 2.48 -10.91
C CYS A 96 -3.43 3.82 -11.52
N THR A 97 -4.47 3.80 -12.35
CA THR A 97 -5.14 5.03 -12.80
C THR A 97 -5.92 5.69 -11.65
N PRO A 98 -6.36 6.96 -11.79
CA PRO A 98 -7.25 7.58 -10.82
C PRO A 98 -8.54 6.78 -10.57
N GLU A 99 -9.13 6.18 -11.61
CA GLU A 99 -10.34 5.37 -11.52
C GLU A 99 -10.09 4.06 -10.76
N GLU A 100 -8.95 3.42 -11.00
CA GLU A 100 -8.53 2.22 -10.28
C GLU A 100 -8.22 2.52 -8.82
N GLY A 101 -7.57 3.66 -8.51
CA GLY A 101 -7.35 4.13 -7.14
C GLY A 101 -8.66 4.37 -6.39
N LEU A 102 -9.67 4.95 -7.07
CA LEU A 102 -11.01 5.10 -6.51
C LEU A 102 -11.70 3.73 -6.32
N ALA A 103 -11.54 2.80 -7.26
CA ALA A 103 -12.09 1.45 -7.11
C ALA A 103 -11.49 0.71 -5.90
N MET A 104 -10.18 0.80 -5.68
CA MET A 104 -9.52 0.21 -4.51
C MET A 104 -9.93 0.90 -3.19
N THR A 105 -10.14 2.22 -3.20
CA THR A 105 -10.74 2.96 -2.08
C THR A 105 -12.11 2.38 -1.71
N ASN A 106 -12.95 2.11 -2.72
CA ASN A 106 -14.27 1.53 -2.52
C ASN A 106 -14.22 0.10 -1.97
N MET A 107 -13.21 -0.70 -2.34
CA MET A 107 -13.03 -2.05 -1.78
C MET A 107 -12.83 -2.03 -0.26
N MET A 108 -12.13 -1.02 0.25
CA MET A 108 -11.90 -0.81 1.70
C MET A 108 -13.08 -0.12 2.40
N LYS A 109 -14.07 0.35 1.64
CA LYS A 109 -15.16 1.23 2.13
C LYS A 109 -14.61 2.44 2.90
N ALA A 110 -13.52 3.03 2.39
CA ALA A 110 -12.90 4.17 3.05
C ALA A 110 -13.82 5.40 2.98
N ARG A 111 -13.95 6.14 4.09
CA ARG A 111 -14.83 7.31 4.18
C ARG A 111 -14.32 8.48 3.34
N TYR A 112 -13.00 8.65 3.29
CA TYR A 112 -12.34 9.70 2.51
C TYR A 112 -11.16 9.11 1.72
N VAL A 113 -10.90 9.69 0.55
CA VAL A 113 -9.70 9.43 -0.24
C VAL A 113 -8.85 10.69 -0.32
N VAL A 114 -7.55 10.53 -0.11
CA VAL A 114 -6.54 11.57 -0.31
C VAL A 114 -5.64 11.09 -1.44
N PRO A 115 -5.71 11.70 -2.63
CA PRO A 115 -4.83 11.30 -3.72
C PRO A 115 -3.36 11.67 -3.41
N ILE A 116 -2.45 10.78 -3.78
CA ILE A 116 -0.98 10.95 -3.65
C ILE A 116 -0.27 10.56 -4.96
N HIS A 117 1.06 10.68 -5.00
CA HIS A 117 1.90 10.28 -6.14
C HIS A 117 1.61 11.04 -7.44
N TYR A 118 1.05 12.25 -7.35
CA TYR A 118 0.75 13.12 -8.50
C TYR A 118 1.18 14.58 -8.23
N GLY A 119 1.48 15.32 -9.30
CA GLY A 119 1.71 16.77 -9.22
C GLY A 119 3.04 17.20 -8.57
N THR A 120 3.99 16.27 -8.44
CA THR A 120 5.33 16.46 -7.85
C THR A 120 6.35 15.76 -8.70
#